data_AF-A0A662FCL9-F1
#
_entry.id   AF-A0A662FCL9-F1
#
_cell.length_a   1.000
_cell.length_b   1.000
_cell.length_c   1.000
_cell.angle_alpha   90.00
_cell.angle_beta   90.00
_cell.angle_gamma   90.00
#
_symmetry.space_group_name_H-M   'P 1'
#
loop_
_entity.id
_entity.type
_entity.pdbx_description
1 polymer ?
#
loop_
_entity_poly.entity_id
_entity_poly.type
_entity_poly.pdbx_seq_one_letter_code
_entity_poly.pdbx_strand_id
1 'polypeptide(L)' 'MATLEELANKGYENYKAKEAQMKENYEAMLDTMVENYKKTPFGPKVKAHYEAAKERMRKHYRTDAEKWKTNWMKKMSL' A
#
# COMPACT_ATOMS: atom_id res chain seq x y z
N MET A 1 22.15 24.89 1.30
CA MET A 1 20.83 24.34 0.90
C MET A 1 21.04 22.88 0.56
N ALA A 2 20.11 22.00 0.97
CA ALA A 2 20.18 20.60 0.58
C ALA A 2 19.93 20.46 -0.92
N THR A 3 20.62 19.52 -1.57
CA THR A 3 20.40 19.20 -2.99
C THR A 3 19.09 18.43 -3.18
N LEU A 4 18.59 18.38 -4.42
CA LEU A 4 17.41 17.60 -4.75
C LEU A 4 17.61 16.10 -4.42
N GLU A 5 18.82 15.59 -4.66
CA GLU A 5 19.17 14.20 -4.36
C GLU A 5 19.20 13.91 -2.86
N GLU A 6 19.74 14.82 -2.04
CA GLU A 6 19.73 14.70 -0.58
C GLU A 6 18.30 14.67 -0.03
N LEU A 7 17.41 15.50 -0.57
CA LEU A 7 15.99 15.49 -0.21
C LEU A 7 15.30 14.19 -0.63
N ALA A 8 15.61 13.68 -1.83
CA ALA A 8 15.08 12.41 -2.32
C ALA A 8 15.53 11.22 -1.45
N ASN A 9 16.81 11.19 -1.08
CA ASN A 9 17.38 10.17 -0.19
C ASN A 9 16.73 10.22 1.20
N LYS A 10 16.56 11.42 1.77
CA LYS A 10 15.86 11.57 3.05
C LYS A 10 14.43 11.02 2.99
N GLY A 11 13.70 11.30 1.92
CA GLY A 11 12.35 10.78 1.75
C GLY A 11 12.31 9.26 1.52
N TYR A 12 13.31 8.71 0.82
CA TYR A 12 13.46 7.27 0.61
C TYR A 12 13.65 6.53 1.94
N GLU A 13 14.56 7.01 2.79
CA GLU A 13 14.79 6.42 4.12
C GLU A 13 13.53 6.49 4.99
N ASN A 14 12.85 7.64 4.98
CA ASN A 14 11.58 7.80 5.70
C ASN A 14 10.49 6.85 5.18
N TYR A 15 10.47 6.57 3.88
CA TYR A 15 9.55 5.62 3.27
C TYR A 15 9.90 4.20 3.72
N LYS A 16 11.17 3.80 3.61
CA LYS A 16 11.67 2.48 4.04
C LYS A 16 11.39 2.22 5.51
N ALA A 17 11.58 3.21 6.37
CA ALA A 17 11.28 3.12 7.80
C ALA A 17 9.80 2.81 8.09
N LYS A 18 8.88 3.18 7.20
CA LYS A 18 7.42 2.98 7.37
C LYS A 18 6.90 1.74 6.66
N GLU A 19 7.74 1.07 5.86
CA GLU A 19 7.33 -0.03 4.99
C GLU A 19 6.68 -1.19 5.75
N ALA A 20 7.26 -1.60 6.88
CA ALA A 20 6.70 -2.63 7.75
C ALA A 20 5.33 -2.23 8.30
N GLN A 21 5.22 -1.01 8.85
CA GLN A 21 3.95 -0.50 9.38
C GLN A 21 2.87 -0.40 8.31
N MET A 22 3.23 0.00 7.09
CA MET A 22 2.29 0.05 5.96
C MET A 22 1.74 -1.34 5.63
N LYS A 23 2.59 -2.37 5.65
CA LYS A 23 2.18 -3.75 5.43
C LYS A 23 1.25 -4.25 6.52
N GLU A 24 1.60 -4.04 7.79
CA GLU A 24 0.75 -4.41 8.93
C GLU A 24 -0.62 -3.73 8.87
N ASN A 25 -0.63 -2.42 8.60
CA ASN A 25 -1.88 -1.66 8.46
C ASN A 25 -2.74 -2.17 7.29
N TYR A 26 -2.11 -2.51 6.16
CA TYR A 26 -2.82 -3.09 5.02
C TYR A 26 -3.45 -4.44 5.38
N GLU A 27 -2.70 -5.32 6.04
CA GLU A 27 -3.20 -6.63 6.47
C GLU A 27 -4.36 -6.52 7.45
N ALA A 28 -4.29 -5.61 8.43
CA ALA A 28 -5.39 -5.35 9.37
C ALA A 28 -6.64 -4.78 8.66
N MET A 29 -6.45 -3.92 7.65
CA MET A 29 -7.55 -3.33 6.90
C MET A 29 -8.28 -4.37 6.03
N LEU A 30 -7.60 -5.42 5.54
CA LEU A 30 -8.24 -6.48 4.77
C LEU A 30 -9.35 -7.19 5.56
N ASP A 31 -9.17 -7.37 6.86
CA ASP A 31 -10.19 -7.99 7.73
C ASP A 31 -11.44 -7.13 7.83
N THR A 32 -11.22 -5.83 8.12
CA THR A 32 -12.29 -4.82 8.18
C THR A 32 -13.04 -4.72 6.85
N MET A 33 -12.31 -4.78 5.74
CA MET A 33 -12.86 -4.73 4.39
C MET A 33 -13.80 -5.91 4.12
N VAL A 34 -13.39 -7.14 4.46
CA VAL A 34 -14.23 -8.33 4.30
C VAL A 34 -15.47 -8.26 5.20
N GLU A 35 -15.31 -7.85 6.47
CA GLU A 35 -16.42 -7.71 7.40
C GLU A 35 -17.46 -6.70 6.89
N ASN A 36 -17.02 -5.55 6.40
CA ASN A 36 -17.92 -4.54 5.84
C ASN A 36 -18.56 -5.00 4.53
N TYR A 37 -17.82 -5.73 3.69
CA TYR A 37 -18.40 -6.29 2.47
C TYR A 37 -19.51 -7.31 2.78
N LYS A 38 -19.40 -8.09 3.86
CA LYS A 38 -20.46 -9.02 4.30
C LYS A 38 -21.78 -8.31 4.64
N LYS A 39 -21.74 -7.03 5.06
CA LYS A 39 -22.91 -6.20 5.40
C LYS A 39 -23.66 -5.64 4.18
N THR A 40 -23.07 -5.69 2.99
CA THR A 40 -23.70 -5.22 1.74
C THR A 40 -24.85 -6.13 1.28
N PRO A 41 -25.80 -5.66 0.45
CA PRO A 41 -26.93 -6.46 -0.02
C PRO A 41 -26.56 -7.44 -1.17
N PHE A 42 -25.29 -7.84 -1.30
CA PHE A 42 -24.89 -8.84 -2.30
C PHE A 42 -25.25 -10.26 -1.88
N GLY A 43 -25.48 -11.12 -2.87
CA GLY A 43 -25.75 -12.54 -2.64
C GLY A 43 -24.54 -13.31 -2.08
N PRO A 44 -24.78 -14.50 -1.49
CA PRO A 44 -23.75 -15.27 -0.77
C PRO A 44 -22.57 -15.67 -1.66
N LYS A 45 -22.81 -16.00 -2.93
CA LYS A 45 -21.75 -16.38 -3.88
C LYS A 45 -20.75 -15.26 -4.11
N VAL A 46 -21.23 -14.03 -4.29
CA VAL A 46 -20.37 -12.85 -4.52
C VAL A 46 -19.54 -12.55 -3.28
N LYS A 47 -20.15 -12.62 -2.08
CA LYS A 47 -19.46 -12.44 -0.80
C LYS A 47 -18.36 -13.47 -0.58
N ALA A 48 -18.61 -14.74 -0.91
CA ALA A 48 -17.61 -15.81 -0.80
C ALA A 48 -16.42 -15.58 -1.75
N HIS A 49 -16.68 -15.17 -3.00
CA HIS A 49 -15.61 -14.81 -3.93
C HIS A 49 -14.78 -13.62 -3.44
N TYR A 50 -15.42 -12.62 -2.84
CA TYR A 50 -14.73 -11.46 -2.27
C TYR A 50 -13.83 -11.85 -1.10
N GLU A 51 -14.34 -12.66 -0.17
CA GLU A 51 -13.58 -13.18 0.95
C GLU A 51 -12.38 -14.02 0.48
N ALA A 52 -12.55 -14.87 -0.54
CA ALA A 52 -11.46 -15.64 -1.13
C ALA A 52 -10.39 -14.77 -1.82
N ALA A 53 -10.74 -13.56 -2.26
CA ALA A 53 -9.78 -12.63 -2.87
C ALA A 53 -8.81 -12.03 -1.84
N LYS A 54 -9.13 -12.07 -0.55
CA LYS A 54 -8.32 -11.52 0.54
C LYS A 54 -6.87 -12.04 0.53
N GLU A 55 -6.69 -13.35 0.41
CA GLU A 55 -5.34 -13.96 0.40
C GLU A 55 -4.53 -13.53 -0.82
N ARG A 56 -5.20 -13.35 -1.97
CA ARG A 56 -4.56 -12.80 -3.18
C ARG A 56 -4.13 -11.35 -2.93
N MET A 57 -5.00 -10.53 -2.35
CA MET A 57 -4.69 -9.13 -2.03
C MET A 57 -3.50 -9.03 -1.05
N ARG A 58 -3.49 -9.83 0.02
CA ARG A 58 -2.38 -9.93 0.97
C ARG A 58 -1.06 -10.28 0.29
N LYS A 59 -1.05 -11.33 -0.54
CA LYS A 59 0.16 -11.81 -1.23
C LYS A 59 0.74 -10.79 -2.21
N HIS A 60 -0.11 -9.96 -2.83
CA HIS A 60 0.30 -9.05 -3.88
C HIS A 60 0.51 -7.60 -3.40
N TYR A 61 0.25 -7.30 -2.13
CA TYR A 61 0.59 -6.00 -1.57
C TYR A 61 2.11 -5.79 -1.58
N ARG A 62 2.53 -4.67 -2.17
CA ARG A 62 3.92 -4.26 -2.22
C ARG A 62 4.04 -2.76 -2.14
N THR A 63 5.10 -2.35 -1.49
CA THR A 63 5.63 -1.00 -1.40
C THR A 63 6.88 -0.92 -2.26
N ASP A 64 7.18 0.25 -2.81
CA ASP A 64 8.29 0.43 -3.73
C ASP A 64 8.91 1.81 -3.53
N ALA A 65 9.86 1.86 -2.59
CA ALA A 65 10.56 3.08 -2.21
C ALA A 65 11.43 3.62 -3.35
N GLU A 66 12.01 2.75 -4.19
CA GLU A 66 12.85 3.15 -5.32
C GLU A 66 12.02 3.83 -6.41
N LYS A 67 10.86 3.26 -6.73
CA LYS A 67 9.89 3.86 -7.65
C LYS A 67 9.40 5.20 -7.12
N TRP A 68 9.12 5.29 -5.81
CA TRP A 68 8.76 6.55 -5.17
C TRP A 68 9.86 7.61 -5.37
N LYS A 69 11.11 7.27 -5.05
CA LYS A 69 12.27 8.17 -5.16
C LYS A 69 12.45 8.65 -6.61
N THR A 70 12.44 7.72 -7.56
CA THR A 70 12.59 8.01 -8.99
C THR A 70 11.51 8.97 -9.49
N ASN A 71 10.24 8.71 -9.16
CA ASN A 71 9.13 9.56 -9.60
C ASN A 71 9.15 10.92 -8.92
N TRP A 72 9.53 10.98 -7.65
CA TRP A 72 9.64 12.23 -6.92
C TRP A 72 10.72 13.14 -7.50
N MET A 73 11.92 12.61 -7.75
CA MET A 73 13.00 13.37 -8.42
C MET A 73 12.56 13.88 -9.78
N LYS A 74 11.96 13.03 -10.62
CA LYS A 74 11.43 13.42 -11.94
C LYS A 74 10.42 14.56 -11.85
N LYS A 75 9.54 14.54 -10.84
CA LYS A 75 8.53 15.58 -10.64
C LYS A 75 9.13 16.92 -10.22
N MET A 76 10.16 16.88 -9.39
CA MET A 76 10.79 18.08 -8.81
C MET A 76 11.87 18.69 -9.71
N SER A 77 12.34 17.96 -10.72
CA SER A 77 13.28 18.45 -11.74
C SER A 77 12.62 19.07 -12.97
N LEU A 78 11.29 19.08 -13.03
CA LEU A 78 10.47 19.74 -14.06
C LEU A 78 10.09 21.16 -13.58
#